data_AF-A0A954J3R3-F1
#
_entry.id   AF-A0A954J3R3-F1
#
_cell.length_a   1.000
_cell.length_b   1.000
_cell.length_c   1.000
_cell.angle_alpha   90.00
_cell.angle_beta   90.00
_cell.angle_gamma   90.00
#
_symmetry.space_group_name_H-M   'P 1'
#
loop_
_entity.id
_entity.type
_entity.pdbx_description
1 polymer ?
#
loop_
_entity_poly.entity_id
_entity_poly.type
_entity_poly.pdbx_seq_one_letter_code
_entity_poly.pdbx_strand_id
1 'polypeptide(L)' 'MSAHDEWLKLPGLFHRHEFEQVIRPARPGEQGDDWFVEEAGKDDRGAVLFAVYHRPHAAKETEK' A
#
# COMPACT_ATOMS: atom_id res chain seq x y z
N MET A 1 8.71 21.40 3.61
CA MET A 1 8.49 20.03 3.09
C MET A 1 7.04 19.71 3.39
N SER A 2 6.24 19.51 2.34
CA SER A 2 4.78 19.45 2.48
C SER A 2 4.35 18.12 3.12
N ALA A 3 3.33 18.15 3.98
CA ALA A 3 2.82 17.03 4.75
C ALA A 3 2.09 15.94 3.92
N HIS A 4 2.42 15.83 2.62
CA HIS A 4 1.65 15.05 1.65
C HIS A 4 2.35 13.79 1.11
N ASP A 5 3.58 13.47 1.52
CA ASP A 5 4.37 12.39 0.89
C ASP A 5 4.67 11.17 1.78
N GLU A 6 4.16 11.10 3.01
CA GLU A 6 4.43 9.94 3.87
C GLU A 6 3.44 8.79 3.61
N TRP A 7 3.82 7.91 2.69
CA TRP A 7 3.22 6.59 2.55
C TRP A 7 3.29 5.83 3.88
N LEU A 8 2.14 5.47 4.45
CA LEU A 8 2.06 4.70 5.69
C LEU A 8 2.14 3.21 5.40
N LYS A 9 3.19 2.56 5.88
CA LYS A 9 3.35 1.11 5.78
C LYS A 9 2.36 0.39 6.70
N LEU A 10 1.57 -0.52 6.15
CA LEU A 10 0.73 -1.41 6.95
C LEU A 10 1.60 -2.40 7.76
N PRO A 11 1.16 -2.77 8.97
CA PRO A 11 1.90 -3.74 9.77
C PRO A 11 1.85 -5.13 9.12
N GLY A 12 3.01 -5.76 8.98
CA GLY A 12 3.16 -7.10 8.44
C GLY A 12 3.57 -7.14 6.97
N LEU A 13 3.71 -8.37 6.47
CA LEU A 13 3.91 -8.67 5.06
C LEU A 13 2.78 -9.59 4.61
N PHE A 14 2.35 -9.43 3.37
CA PHE A 14 1.15 -10.08 2.87
C PHE A 14 1.47 -10.91 1.63
N HIS A 15 0.84 -12.06 1.48
CA HIS A 15 0.71 -12.72 0.20
C HIS A 15 -0.21 -11.94 -0.71
N ARG A 16 0.03 -12.05 -2.02
CA ARG A 16 -0.76 -11.35 -3.04
C ARG A 16 -2.28 -11.59 -2.90
N HIS A 17 -2.68 -12.83 -2.65
CA HIS A 17 -4.10 -13.21 -2.54
C HIS A 17 -4.81 -12.60 -1.33
N GLU A 18 -4.08 -12.12 -0.32
CA GLU A 18 -4.66 -11.53 0.89
C GLU A 18 -5.18 -10.11 0.65
N PHE A 19 -4.59 -9.38 -0.30
CA PHE A 19 -4.96 -7.98 -0.55
C PHE A 19 -5.46 -7.72 -1.97
N GLU A 20 -5.18 -8.57 -2.96
CA GLU A 20 -5.52 -8.27 -4.37
C GLU A 20 -7.03 -8.13 -4.65
N GLN A 21 -7.89 -8.65 -3.77
CA GLN A 21 -9.34 -8.50 -3.88
C GLN A 21 -9.87 -7.18 -3.28
N VAL A 22 -9.06 -6.53 -2.43
CA VAL A 22 -9.45 -5.34 -1.64
C VAL A 22 -8.72 -4.10 -2.14
N ILE A 23 -7.42 -4.23 -2.36
CA ILE A 23 -6.58 -3.21 -2.98
C ILE A 23 -6.58 -3.54 -4.46
N ARG A 24 -7.11 -2.64 -5.27
CA ARG A 24 -6.90 -2.68 -6.72
C ARG A 24 -5.57 -1.97 -6.99
N PRO A 25 -4.43 -2.69 -7.10
CA PRO A 25 -3.22 -2.06 -7.54
C PRO A 25 -3.50 -1.42 -8.90
N ALA A 26 -3.02 -0.20 -9.09
CA ALA A 26 -3.06 0.38 -10.42
C ALA A 26 -2.22 -0.48 -11.38
N ARG A 27 -2.48 -0.37 -12.68
CA ARG A 27 -1.84 -1.23 -13.67
C ARG A 27 -0.31 -1.08 -13.62
N PRO A 28 0.46 -2.03 -14.15
CA PRO A 28 1.91 -1.88 -14.24
C PRO A 28 2.29 -0.53 -14.88
N GLY A 29 2.97 0.34 -14.12
CA GLY A 29 3.32 1.71 -14.52
C GLY A 29 2.37 2.82 -14.02
N GLU A 30 1.30 2.48 -13.31
CA GLU A 30 0.37 3.42 -12.67
C GLU A 30 0.54 3.34 -11.13
N GLN A 31 0.48 4.49 -10.45
CA GLN A 31 0.24 4.54 -9.01
C GLN A 31 -1.27 4.45 -8.77
N GLY A 32 -1.72 3.62 -7.83
CA GLY A 32 -3.07 3.73 -7.29
C GLY A 32 -3.08 4.93 -6.36
N ASP A 33 -4.11 5.78 -6.44
CA ASP A 33 -4.12 7.08 -5.74
C ASP A 33 -3.85 6.96 -4.23
N ASP A 34 -4.26 5.84 -3.63
CA ASP A 34 -4.20 5.63 -2.18
C ASP A 34 -3.35 4.44 -1.73
N TRP A 35 -2.89 3.58 -2.64
CA TRP A 35 -2.20 2.32 -2.29
C TRP A 35 -0.96 2.05 -3.14
N PHE A 36 0.14 1.72 -2.47
CA PHE A 36 1.40 1.30 -3.07
C PHE A 36 1.81 -0.08 -2.52
N VAL A 37 2.35 -0.94 -3.39
CA VAL A 37 2.71 -2.33 -3.06
C VAL A 37 4.07 -2.65 -3.66
N GLU A 38 4.96 -3.29 -2.89
CA GLU A 38 6.27 -3.75 -3.37
C GLU A 38 6.60 -5.14 -2.82
N GLU A 39 7.44 -5.89 -3.54
CA GLU A 39 8.00 -7.15 -3.03
C GLU A 39 8.98 -6.87 -1.89
N ALA A 40 8.76 -7.50 -0.74
CA ALA A 40 9.54 -7.25 0.47
C ALA A 40 10.33 -8.47 0.96
N GLY A 41 10.03 -9.66 0.42
CA GLY A 41 10.75 -10.88 0.76
C GLY A 41 10.04 -12.15 0.32
N LYS A 42 10.43 -13.26 0.95
CA LYS A 42 9.81 -14.57 0.78
C LYS A 42 9.55 -15.20 2.14
N ASP A 43 8.50 -16.02 2.25
CA ASP A 43 8.24 -16.85 3.43
C ASP A 43 9.19 -18.07 3.50
N ASP A 44 9.01 -18.90 4.53
CA ASP A 44 9.76 -20.14 4.73
C ASP A 44 9.55 -21.19 3.63
N ARG A 45 8.52 -21.04 2.82
CA ARG A 45 8.17 -21.88 1.67
C ARG A 45 8.63 -21.28 0.33
N GLY A 46 9.26 -20.11 0.36
CA GLY A 46 9.75 -19.39 -0.82
C GLY A 46 8.68 -18.61 -1.58
N ALA A 47 7.46 -18.49 -1.05
CA ALA A 47 6.41 -17.67 -1.65
C ALA A 47 6.69 -16.18 -1.41
N VAL A 48 6.45 -15.35 -2.43
CA VAL A 48 6.71 -13.90 -2.37
C VAL A 48 5.75 -13.22 -1.38
N LEU A 49 6.32 -12.34 -0.58
CA LEU A 49 5.64 -11.49 0.38
C LEU A 49 5.75 -10.02 -0.03
N PHE A 50 4.69 -9.27 0.20
CA PHE A 50 4.54 -7.88 -0.22
C PHE A 50 4.40 -6.95 0.98
N ALA A 51 5.07 -5.80 0.92
CA ALA A 51 4.76 -4.68 1.79
C ALA A 51 3.66 -3.83 1.14
N VAL A 52 2.69 -3.42 1.95
CA VAL A 52 1.56 -2.59 1.50
C VAL A 52 1.64 -1.25 2.20
N TYR A 53 1.47 -0.19 1.42
CA TYR A 53 1.49 1.19 1.88
C TYR A 53 0.19 1.88 1.50
N HIS A 54 -0.29 2.76 2.38
CA HIS A 54 -1.46 3.59 2.18
C HIS A 54 -1.09 5.06 2.26
N ARG A 55 -1.63 5.88 1.37
CA ARG A 55 -1.57 7.33 1.53
C ARG A 55 -2.79 7.75 2.36
N PRO A 56 -2.62 8.26 3.59
CA PRO A 56 -3.75 8.82 4.31
C PRO A 56 -4.34 9.95 3.47
N HIS A 57 -5.62 9.85 3.10
CA HIS A 57 -6.36 11.02 2.64
C HIS A 57 -6.17 12.07 3.73
N ALA A 58 -5.53 13.19 3.38
CA ALA A 58 -5.54 14.35 4.25
C ALA A 58 -7.02 14.63 4.48
N ALA A 59 -7.52 14.31 5.68
CA ALA A 59 -8.88 14.63 6.05
C ALA A 59 -9.00 16.11 5.73
N LYS A 60 -9.86 16.47 4.77
CA LYS A 60 -10.29 17.85 4.67
C LYS A 60 -10.92 18.12 6.03
N GLU A 61 -10.16 18.76 6.91
CA GLU A 61 -10.69 19.39 8.10
C GLU A 61 -11.86 20.21 7.58
N THR A 62 -13.07 19.70 7.86
CA THR A 62 -14.28 20.39 7.50
C THR A 62 -14.39 21.47 8.54
N GLU A 63 -13.73 22.59 8.26
CA GLU A 63 -13.90 23.84 8.96
C GLU A 63 -15.40 24.14 8.98
N LYS A 64 -16.01 24.15 10.16
CA LYS A 64 -17.37 24.61 10.36
C LYS A 64 -17.48 25.36 11.68
#